data_AF-A0A7V8BI51-F1
#
_entry.id   AF-A0A7V8BI51-F1
#
_cell.length_a   1.000
_cell.length_b   1.000
_cell.length_c   1.000
_cell.angle_alpha   90.00
_cell.angle_beta   90.00
_cell.angle_gamma   90.00
#
_symmetry.space_group_name_H-M   'P 1'
#
loop_
_entity.id
_entity.type
_entity.pdbx_description
1 polymer ?
#
loop_
_entity_poly.entity_id
_entity_poly.type
_entity_poly.pdbx_seq_one_letter_code
_entity_poly.pdbx_strand_id
1 'polypeptide(L)'
;MIRNSLALIGLAALFTGCASTAPNTTPAAAEKKPETAKVAQCYSGDAGRFFNVGERTSISGLEVTCTATSDGKNGQWMSAKHHK
;
A
#
# COMPACT_ATOMS: atom_id res chain seq x y z
N MET A 1 -45.03 -7.29 4.55
CA MET A 1 -44.74 -6.35 5.67
C MET A 1 -43.24 -6.27 5.83
N ILE A 2 -42.62 -5.18 5.37
CA ILE A 2 -41.17 -4.95 5.39
C ILE A 2 -40.87 -4.09 6.62
N ARG A 3 -40.21 -4.65 7.63
CA ARG A 3 -39.79 -3.91 8.84
C ARG A 3 -38.42 -3.28 8.60
N ASN A 4 -38.46 -2.11 7.96
CA ASN A 4 -37.33 -1.19 7.83
C ASN A 4 -37.01 -0.58 9.19
N SER A 5 -35.91 -1.00 9.82
CA SER A 5 -35.43 -0.41 11.08
C SER A 5 -34.12 0.33 10.80
N LEU A 6 -34.21 1.66 10.61
CA LEU A 6 -33.07 2.57 10.61
C LEU A 6 -32.46 2.57 12.02
N ALA A 7 -31.20 2.15 12.14
CA ALA A 7 -30.36 2.43 13.31
C ALA A 7 -29.20 3.32 12.86
N LEU A 8 -29.44 4.64 12.89
CA LEU A 8 -28.40 5.66 12.79
C LEU A 8 -27.70 5.75 14.15
N ILE A 9 -26.52 5.15 14.27
CA ILE A 9 -25.62 5.41 15.40
C ILE A 9 -24.48 6.28 14.87
N GLY A 10 -24.64 7.59 15.05
CA GLY A 10 -23.58 8.56 14.85
C GLY A 10 -22.60 8.50 16.01
N LEU A 11 -21.37 8.07 15.73
CA LEU A 11 -20.24 8.20 16.65
C LEU A 11 -19.38 9.38 16.17
N ALA A 12 -19.67 10.57 16.70
CA ALA A 12 -18.82 11.73 16.55
C ALA A 12 -17.58 11.56 17.45
N ALA A 13 -16.52 10.98 16.90
CA ALA A 13 -15.21 10.99 17.56
C ALA A 13 -14.59 12.39 17.40
N LEU A 14 -14.75 13.22 18.43
CA LEU A 14 -14.02 14.47 18.58
C LEU A 14 -12.55 14.14 18.81
N PHE A 15 -11.74 14.18 17.74
CA PHE A 15 -10.28 14.19 17.85
C PHE A 15 -9.85 15.51 18.48
N THR A 16 -9.65 15.50 19.79
CA THR A 16 -9.01 16.57 20.53
C THR A 16 -7.55 16.65 20.08
N GLY A 17 -7.21 17.76 19.43
CA GLY A 17 -5.88 18.00 18.88
C GLY A 17 -4.80 18.04 19.96
N CYS A 18 -3.70 17.32 19.71
CA CYS A 18 -2.49 17.46 20.49
C CYS A 18 -1.74 18.70 19.95
N ALA A 19 -1.95 19.86 20.57
CA ALA A 19 -1.12 21.03 20.35
C ALA A 19 0.25 20.79 21.02
N SER A 20 1.13 20.09 20.32
CA SER A 20 2.55 20.01 20.69
C SER A 20 3.27 21.22 20.11
N THR A 21 3.54 22.23 20.94
CA THR A 21 4.46 23.32 20.60
C THR A 21 5.88 22.78 20.69
N ALA A 22 6.44 22.32 19.58
CA ALA A 22 7.86 21.95 19.49
C ALA A 22 8.69 23.18 19.09
N PRO A 23 9.89 23.40 19.66
CA PRO A 23 10.79 24.47 19.25
C PRO A 23 11.26 24.24 17.81
N ASN A 24 11.24 25.31 17.00
CA ASN A 24 11.76 25.33 15.63
C ASN A 24 13.28 25.12 15.64
N THR A 25 13.73 23.88 15.50
CA THR A 25 15.06 23.58 14.97
C THR A 25 14.91 23.33 13.48
N THR A 26 15.24 24.32 12.65
CA THR A 26 15.32 24.14 11.19
C THR A 26 16.27 22.98 10.91
N PRO A 27 15.81 21.84 10.36
CA PRO A 27 16.70 20.76 10.00
C PRO A 27 17.60 21.24 8.87
N ALA A 28 18.92 21.09 9.02
CA ALA A 28 19.86 21.30 7.94
C ALA A 28 19.43 20.46 6.73
N ALA A 29 19.45 21.07 5.54
CA ALA A 29 19.06 20.41 4.31
C ALA A 29 19.92 19.14 4.11
N ALA A 30 19.31 17.97 4.32
CA ALA A 30 19.96 16.70 4.06
C ALA A 30 20.27 16.61 2.57
N GLU A 31 21.54 16.36 2.24
CA GLU A 31 21.98 16.11 0.87
C GLU A 31 21.14 14.96 0.28
N LYS A 32 20.48 15.26 -0.85
CA LYS A 32 19.61 14.33 -1.53
C LYS A 32 20.47 13.20 -2.12
N LYS A 33 20.54 12.06 -1.41
CA LYS A 33 21.16 10.83 -1.90
C LYS A 33 20.61 10.52 -3.30
N PRO A 34 21.46 10.14 -4.29
CA PRO A 34 20.99 9.79 -5.62
C PRO A 34 19.88 8.75 -5.52
N GLU A 35 18.71 9.10 -6.03
CA GLU A 35 17.56 8.21 -6.06
C GLU A 35 17.91 7.06 -7.01
N THR A 36 18.29 5.92 -6.44
CA THR A 36 18.47 4.69 -7.21
C THR A 36 17.16 4.46 -7.95
N ALA A 37 17.23 4.35 -9.29
CA ALA A 37 16.04 4.21 -10.12
C ALA A 37 15.13 3.12 -9.53
N LYS A 38 13.96 3.54 -9.03
CA LYS A 38 13.01 2.62 -8.40
C LYS A 38 12.45 1.72 -9.49
N VAL A 39 12.96 0.50 -9.56
CA VAL A 39 12.39 -0.55 -10.41
C VAL A 39 11.04 -0.94 -9.81
N ALA A 40 10.02 -1.07 -10.65
CA ALA A 40 8.71 -1.56 -10.22
C ALA A 40 8.86 -2.93 -9.53
N GLN A 41 8.33 -3.07 -8.32
CA GLN A 41 8.41 -4.27 -7.50
C GLN A 41 7.10 -4.48 -6.75
N CYS A 42 6.83 -5.73 -6.35
CA CYS A 42 5.68 -6.10 -5.56
C CYS A 42 6.12 -6.69 -4.22
N TYR A 43 5.55 -6.24 -3.11
CA TYR A 43 5.82 -6.81 -1.79
C TYR A 43 4.82 -7.93 -1.49
N SER A 44 5.30 -9.07 -1.00
CA SER A 44 4.45 -10.12 -0.43
C SER A 44 4.60 -10.12 1.09
N GLY A 45 3.47 -9.99 1.80
CA GLY A 45 3.44 -10.12 3.26
C GLY A 45 3.79 -11.54 3.72
N ASP A 46 3.32 -12.55 2.98
CA ASP A 46 3.53 -13.96 3.31
C ASP A 46 5.00 -14.37 3.20
N ALA A 47 5.68 -13.87 2.18
CA ALA A 47 7.11 -14.15 1.97
C ALA A 47 8.03 -13.11 2.64
N GLY A 48 7.47 -12.02 3.16
CA GLY A 48 8.21 -10.94 3.81
C GLY A 48 9.21 -10.21 2.92
N ARG A 49 9.08 -10.28 1.58
CA ARG A 49 10.07 -9.75 0.63
C ARG A 49 9.46 -9.09 -0.61
N PHE A 50 10.27 -8.28 -1.29
CA PHE A 50 9.96 -7.73 -2.60
C PHE A 50 10.29 -8.73 -3.72
N PHE A 51 9.42 -8.74 -4.73
CA PHE A 51 9.53 -9.51 -5.96
C PHE A 51 9.62 -8.55 -7.13
N ASN A 52 10.43 -8.90 -8.11
CA ASN A 52 10.57 -8.15 -9.35
C ASN A 52 9.39 -8.45 -10.28
N VAL A 53 9.14 -7.51 -11.19
CA VAL A 53 8.16 -7.71 -12.26
C VAL A 53 8.49 -8.96 -13.07
N GLY A 54 7.49 -9.82 -13.28
CA GLY A 54 7.60 -11.12 -13.93
C GLY A 54 7.69 -12.31 -12.97
N GLU A 55 8.10 -12.09 -11.72
CA GLU A 55 8.16 -13.16 -10.72
C GLU A 55 6.76 -13.56 -10.24
N ARG A 56 6.61 -14.85 -9.92
CA ARG A 56 5.37 -15.45 -9.43
C ARG A 56 5.52 -15.87 -7.98
N THR A 57 4.42 -15.85 -7.23
CA THR A 57 4.36 -16.39 -5.89
C THR A 57 2.92 -16.77 -5.54
N SER A 58 2.73 -17.42 -4.39
CA SER A 58 1.41 -17.67 -3.82
C SER A 58 1.22 -16.72 -2.65
N ILE A 59 0.13 -15.96 -2.65
CA ILE A 59 -0.27 -15.10 -1.54
C ILE A 59 -1.63 -15.57 -1.05
N SER A 60 -1.72 -16.00 0.21
CA SER A 60 -2.93 -16.59 0.82
C SER A 60 -3.51 -17.75 -0.01
N GLY A 61 -2.66 -18.53 -0.67
CA GLY A 61 -3.07 -19.64 -1.53
C GLY A 61 -3.46 -19.25 -2.97
N LEU A 62 -3.45 -17.97 -3.32
CA LEU A 62 -3.70 -17.50 -4.69
C LEU A 62 -2.37 -17.33 -5.44
N GLU A 63 -2.22 -18.00 -6.57
CA GLU A 63 -1.10 -17.74 -7.48
C GLU A 63 -1.23 -16.37 -8.12
N VAL A 64 -0.20 -15.55 -7.92
CA VAL A 64 -0.11 -14.20 -8.46
C VAL A 64 1.22 -13.99 -9.18
N THR A 65 1.23 -13.06 -10.11
CA THR A 65 2.43 -12.59 -10.83
C THR A 65 2.61 -11.11 -10.54
N CYS A 66 3.83 -10.70 -10.23
CA CYS A 66 4.15 -9.28 -10.12
C CYS A 66 4.22 -8.67 -11.53
N THR A 67 3.44 -7.63 -11.78
CA THR A 67 3.41 -6.94 -13.08
C THR A 67 3.62 -5.45 -12.89
N ALA A 68 4.30 -4.79 -13.84
CA ALA A 68 4.39 -3.34 -13.84
C ALA A 68 3.03 -2.72 -14.18
N THR A 69 2.68 -1.62 -13.52
CA THR A 69 1.53 -0.79 -13.92
C THR A 69 1.82 -0.13 -15.28
N SER A 70 0.78 0.37 -15.96
CA SER A 70 0.93 0.99 -17.28
C SER A 70 1.87 2.21 -17.29
N ASP A 71 1.96 2.92 -16.17
CA ASP A 71 2.89 4.02 -15.96
C ASP A 71 4.33 3.58 -15.63
N GLY A 72 4.55 2.28 -15.39
CA GLY A 72 5.86 1.67 -15.17
C GLY A 72 6.53 2.01 -13.83
N LYS A 73 5.88 2.80 -12.96
CA LYS A 73 6.49 3.26 -11.70
C LYS A 73 6.30 2.27 -10.56
N ASN A 74 5.25 1.46 -10.62
CA ASN A 74 4.87 0.57 -9.53
C ASN A 74 4.69 -0.87 -10.02
N GLY A 75 4.89 -1.82 -9.11
CA GLY A 75 4.46 -3.20 -9.28
C GLY A 75 3.08 -3.42 -8.70
N GLN A 76 2.27 -4.26 -9.34
CA GLN A 76 0.98 -4.72 -8.87
C GLN A 76 0.88 -6.24 -9.03
N TRP A 77 0.31 -6.89 -8.00
CA TRP A 77 -0.04 -8.30 -8.07
C TRP A 77 -1.23 -8.50 -8.99
N MET A 78 -1.07 -9.36 -9.99
CA MET A 78 -2.14 -9.82 -10.85
C MET A 78 -2.34 -11.30 -10.63
N SER A 79 -3.59 -11.77 -10.61
CA SER A 79 -3.85 -13.20 -10.60
C SER A 79 -3.14 -13.86 -11.77
N ALA A 80 -2.45 -14.98 -11.51
CA ALA A 80 -1.93 -15.80 -12.58
C ALA A 80 -3.12 -16.18 -13.47
N LYS A 81 -3.09 -15.81 -14.75
CA LYS A 81 -4.14 -16.22 -15.69
C LYS A 81 -4.18 -17.74 -15.64
N HIS A 82 -5.33 -18.31 -15.27
CA HIS A 82 -5.58 -19.73 -15.53
C HIS A 82 -5.52 -19.91 -17.04
N HIS A 83 -4.43 -20.50 -17.54
CA HIS A 83 -4.40 -21.03 -18.89
C HIS A 83 -5.48 -22.11 -18.92
N LYS A 84 -6.58 -21.83 -19.62
CA LYS A 84 -7.67 -22.78 -19.83
C LYS A 84 -7.21 -23.93 -20.73
#